data_AF-A0A934V2B7-F1
#
_entry.id   AF-A0A934V2B7-F1
#
_cell.length_a   1.000
_cell.length_b   1.000
_cell.length_c   1.000
_cell.angle_alpha   90.00
_cell.angle_beta   90.00
_cell.angle_gamma   90.00
#
_symmetry.space_group_name_H-M   'P 1'
#
loop_
_entity.id
_entity.type
_entity.pdbx_description
1 polymer ?
#
loop_
_entity_poly.entity_id
_entity_poly.type
_entity_poly.pdbx_seq_one_letter_code
_entity_poly.pdbx_strand_id
1 'polypeptide(L)'
;MEASWQLQILVLVAVIAAAAVTGLKFYEDRKIRDLAFWLRRTYPQSYEKLPWVVRNANRAAAVEAFRQNPDIEDAELERRYVEARRSRRWQVIGVATAITAVAIAVAGHEFLGWTLVRGPRP
;
A
#
# COMPACT_ATOMS: atom_id res chain seq x y z
N MET A 1 -3.06 -36.49 -10.51
CA MET A 1 -1.79 -35.78 -10.78
C MET A 1 -2.07 -34.33 -11.19
N GLU A 2 -2.74 -33.52 -10.35
CA GLU A 2 -3.15 -32.14 -10.73
C GLU A 2 -2.83 -31.07 -9.67
N ALA A 3 -2.56 -31.47 -8.42
CA ALA A 3 -2.34 -30.58 -7.28
C ALA A 3 -1.09 -29.67 -7.42
N SER A 4 -0.07 -30.09 -8.17
CA SER A 4 1.20 -29.37 -8.27
C SER A 4 1.09 -28.07 -9.07
N TRP A 5 0.21 -28.04 -10.08
CA TRP A 5 -0.01 -26.86 -10.92
C TRP A 5 -0.85 -25.82 -10.19
N GLN A 6 -1.85 -26.27 -9.43
CA GLN A 6 -2.69 -25.42 -8.59
C GLN A 6 -1.88 -24.67 -7.53
N LEU A 7 -0.93 -25.36 -6.88
CA LEU A 7 -0.08 -24.74 -5.86
C LEU A 7 0.91 -23.74 -6.47
N GLN A 8 1.47 -24.03 -7.66
CA GLN A 8 2.31 -23.07 -8.38
C GLN A 8 1.54 -21.81 -8.78
N ILE A 9 0.31 -21.96 -9.29
CA ILE A 9 -0.56 -20.82 -9.62
C ILE A 9 -0.86 -19.97 -8.39
N LEU A 10 -1.18 -20.58 -7.25
CA LEU A 10 -1.44 -19.86 -6.01
C LEU A 10 -0.21 -19.10 -5.50
N VAL A 11 0.97 -19.70 -5.55
CA VAL A 11 2.23 -19.02 -5.19
C VAL A 11 2.49 -17.84 -6.13
N LEU A 12 2.29 -18.01 -7.44
CA LEU A 12 2.48 -16.95 -8.43
C LEU A 12 1.50 -15.79 -8.20
N VAL A 13 0.23 -16.09 -7.90
CA VAL A 13 -0.79 -15.11 -7.51
C VAL A 13 -0.37 -14.37 -6.23
N ALA A 14 0.14 -15.08 -5.22
CA ALA A 14 0.60 -14.47 -3.97
C ALA A 14 1.79 -13.53 -4.20
N VAL A 15 2.76 -13.91 -5.04
CA VAL A 15 3.91 -13.06 -5.39
C VAL A 15 3.47 -11.82 -6.17
N ILE A 16 2.60 -11.97 -7.17
CA ILE A 16 2.07 -10.83 -7.95
C ILE A 16 1.29 -9.89 -7.02
N ALA A 17 0.46 -10.43 -6.13
CA ALA A 17 -0.29 -9.63 -5.17
C ALA A 17 0.65 -8.88 -4.20
N ALA A 18 1.69 -9.53 -3.67
CA ALA A 18 2.70 -8.90 -2.81
C ALA A 18 3.48 -7.80 -3.54
N ALA A 19 3.88 -8.03 -4.80
CA ALA A 19 4.53 -7.04 -5.64
C ALA A 19 3.61 -5.84 -5.93
N ALA A 20 2.34 -6.09 -6.25
CA ALA A 20 1.34 -5.05 -6.48
C ALA A 20 1.10 -4.20 -5.21
N VAL A 21 0.96 -4.83 -4.05
CA VAL A 21 0.84 -4.15 -2.74
C VAL A 21 2.06 -3.28 -2.45
N THR A 22 3.25 -3.79 -2.75
CA THR A 22 4.50 -3.06 -2.55
C THR A 22 4.58 -1.86 -3.48
N GLY A 23 4.26 -2.02 -4.76
CA GLY A 23 4.20 -0.94 -5.74
C GLY A 23 3.16 0.14 -5.37
N LEU A 24 1.99 -0.26 -4.88
CA LEU A 24 0.96 0.64 -4.37
C LEU A 24 1.46 1.44 -3.15
N LYS A 25 2.23 0.82 -2.25
CA LYS A 25 2.84 1.50 -1.10
C LYS A 25 3.79 2.61 -1.53
N PHE A 26 4.66 2.30 -2.49
CA PHE A 26 5.61 3.27 -3.02
C PHE A 26 4.91 4.43 -3.73
N TYR A 27 3.81 4.14 -4.43
CA TYR A 27 3.00 5.17 -5.07
C TYR A 27 2.33 6.10 -4.04
N GLU A 28 1.73 5.55 -2.99
CA GLU A 28 1.12 6.33 -1.91
C GLU A 28 2.17 7.19 -1.19
N ASP A 29 3.32 6.61 -0.83
CA ASP A 29 4.39 7.36 -0.16
C ASP A 29 4.94 8.49 -1.03
N ARG A 30 5.01 8.28 -2.36
CA ARG A 30 5.37 9.32 -3.32
C ARG A 30 4.31 10.43 -3.37
N LYS A 31 3.02 10.08 -3.45
CA LYS A 31 1.93 11.06 -3.49
C LYS A 31 1.81 11.86 -2.19
N ILE A 32 1.95 11.23 -1.03
CA ILE A 32 1.99 11.91 0.28
C ILE A 32 3.20 12.84 0.36
N ARG A 33 4.36 12.42 -0.15
CA ARG A 33 5.57 13.24 -0.20
C ARG A 33 5.38 14.46 -1.09
N ASP A 34 4.84 14.28 -2.29
CA ASP A 34 4.55 15.37 -3.22
C ASP A 34 3.53 16.35 -2.63
N LEU A 35 2.50 15.84 -1.93
CA LEU A 35 1.51 16.65 -1.24
C LEU A 35 2.11 17.43 -0.07
N ALA A 36 2.98 16.81 0.73
CA ALA A 36 3.68 17.49 1.81
C ALA A 36 4.64 18.57 1.30
N PHE A 37 5.32 18.33 0.17
CA PHE A 37 6.14 19.35 -0.49
C PHE A 37 5.30 20.52 -1.01
N TRP A 38 4.16 20.22 -1.63
CA TRP A 38 3.22 21.24 -2.07
C TRP A 38 2.72 22.06 -0.89
N LEU A 39 2.29 21.44 0.21
CA LEU A 39 1.87 22.12 1.44
C LEU A 39 2.96 23.03 2.01
N ARG A 40 4.21 22.56 2.04
CA ARG A 40 5.35 23.36 2.49
C ARG A 40 5.58 24.59 1.61
N ARG A 41 5.32 24.48 0.30
CA ARG A 41 5.48 25.59 -0.65
C ARG A 41 4.32 26.57 -0.61
N THR A 42 3.08 26.07 -0.50
CA THR A 42 1.86 26.88 -0.54
C THR A 42 1.59 27.57 0.80
N TYR A 43 1.83 26.86 1.91
CA TYR A 43 1.56 27.36 3.26
C TYR A 43 2.81 27.30 4.16
N PRO A 44 3.91 27.98 3.81
CA PRO A 44 5.18 27.87 4.53
C PRO A 44 5.05 28.23 6.01
N GLN A 45 4.28 29.29 6.31
CA GLN A 45 4.08 29.78 7.67
C GLN A 45 3.34 28.76 8.56
N SER A 46 2.27 28.16 8.03
CA SER A 46 1.52 27.12 8.75
C SER A 46 2.34 25.82 8.86
N TYR A 47 3.15 25.51 7.85
CA TYR A 47 3.98 24.32 7.83
C TYR A 47 5.10 24.41 8.86
N GLU A 48 5.68 25.58 9.08
CA GLU A 48 6.70 25.80 10.12
C GLU A 48 6.16 25.68 11.54
N LYS A 49 4.86 25.98 11.75
CA LYS A 49 4.20 25.81 13.06
C LYS A 49 3.99 24.35 13.45
N LEU A 50 4.10 23.41 12.51
CA LEU A 50 4.00 21.99 12.81
C LEU A 50 5.19 21.53 13.69
N PRO A 51 4.96 20.52 14.57
CA PRO A 51 6.04 19.93 15.36
C PRO A 51 7.19 19.45 14.46
N TRP A 52 8.44 19.61 14.92
CA TRP A 52 9.63 19.26 14.14
C TRP A 52 9.58 17.83 13.58
N VAL A 53 9.11 16.87 14.39
CA VAL A 53 8.96 15.46 13.99
C VAL A 53 7.97 15.31 12.83
N VAL A 54 6.88 16.06 12.87
CA VAL A 54 5.85 16.04 11.82
C VAL A 54 6.40 16.66 10.53
N ARG A 55 7.17 17.75 10.62
CA ARG A 55 7.78 18.39 9.45
C ARG A 55 8.84 17.53 8.75
N ASN A 56 9.64 16.79 9.52
CA ASN A 56 10.86 16.14 9.02
C ASN A 56 10.76 14.62 8.89
N ALA A 57 10.05 13.95 9.79
CA ALA A 57 10.01 12.50 9.87
C ALA A 57 8.66 11.90 9.48
N ASN A 58 7.55 12.62 9.69
CA ASN A 58 6.20 12.08 9.46
C ASN A 58 5.35 12.98 8.54
N ARG A 59 5.59 12.86 7.23
CA ARG A 59 4.88 13.63 6.18
C ARG A 59 3.38 13.34 6.14
N ALA A 60 2.97 12.12 6.45
CA ALA A 60 1.54 11.76 6.52
C ALA A 60 0.84 12.53 7.64
N ALA A 61 1.48 12.62 8.82
CA ALA A 61 0.96 13.43 9.93
C ALA A 61 0.93 14.93 9.58
N ALA A 62 1.87 15.43 8.77
CA ALA A 62 1.86 16.82 8.32
C ALA A 62 0.63 17.10 7.45
N VAL A 63 0.37 16.24 6.46
CA VAL A 63 -0.82 16.35 5.60
C VAL A 63 -2.12 16.28 6.41
N GLU A 64 -2.21 15.34 7.37
CA GLU A 64 -3.41 15.20 8.19
C GLU A 64 -3.64 16.40 9.12
N ALA A 65 -2.56 16.98 9.67
CA ALA A 65 -2.65 18.19 10.49
C ALA A 65 -3.17 19.40 9.69
N PHE A 66 -2.79 19.51 8.41
CA PHE A 66 -3.32 20.54 7.51
C PHE A 66 -4.80 20.31 7.19
N ARG A 67 -5.21 19.06 7.00
CA ARG A 67 -6.60 18.70 6.70
C ARG A 67 -7.54 18.94 7.89
N GLN A 68 -7.06 18.72 9.11
CA GLN A 68 -7.83 18.96 10.33
C GLN A 68 -7.85 20.43 10.74
N ASN A 69 -7.11 21.30 10.05
CA ASN A 69 -7.07 22.71 10.36
C ASN A 69 -8.25 23.42 9.69
N PRO A 70 -9.22 23.95 10.46
CA PRO A 70 -10.39 24.64 9.90
C PRO A 70 -10.03 25.94 9.19
N ASP A 71 -8.85 26.53 9.46
CA ASP A 71 -8.38 27.73 8.79
C ASP A 71 -7.91 27.48 7.35
N ILE A 72 -7.78 26.21 6.95
CA ILE A 72 -7.23 25.78 5.66
C ILE A 72 -8.26 24.89 4.95
N GLU A 73 -9.40 25.47 4.63
CA GLU A 73 -10.36 24.86 3.70
C GLU A 73 -9.90 25.08 2.26
N ASP A 74 -9.09 24.15 1.75
CA ASP A 74 -8.64 24.13 0.36
C ASP A 74 -9.18 22.88 -0.37
N ALA A 75 -10.03 23.11 -1.37
CA ALA A 75 -10.57 22.05 -2.22
C ALA A 75 -9.47 21.29 -2.99
N GLU A 76 -8.34 21.94 -3.29
CA GLU A 76 -7.20 21.30 -3.95
C GLU A 76 -6.42 20.39 -3.00
N LEU A 77 -6.32 20.75 -1.71
CA LEU A 77 -5.77 19.87 -0.67
C LEU A 77 -6.61 18.59 -0.56
N GLU A 78 -7.93 18.71 -0.44
CA GLU A 78 -8.82 17.54 -0.31
C GLU A 78 -8.78 16.67 -1.57
N ARG A 79 -8.78 17.27 -2.77
CA ARG A 79 -8.65 16.52 -4.03
C ARG A 79 -7.35 15.71 -4.08
N ARG A 80 -6.20 16.34 -3.78
CA ARG A 80 -4.89 15.67 -3.79
C ARG A 80 -4.79 14.61 -2.70
N TYR A 81 -5.41 14.84 -1.55
CA TYR A 81 -5.49 13.88 -0.45
C TYR A 81 -6.31 12.63 -0.84
N VAL A 82 -7.49 12.82 -1.42
CA VAL A 82 -8.34 11.72 -1.90
C VAL A 82 -7.61 10.90 -2.97
N GLU A 83 -6.89 11.55 -3.88
CA GLU A 83 -6.07 10.87 -4.89
C GLU A 83 -4.97 10.01 -4.25
N ALA A 84 -4.26 10.55 -3.26
CA ALA A 84 -3.23 9.81 -2.51
C ALA A 84 -3.82 8.62 -1.72
N ARG A 85 -4.99 8.79 -1.10
CA ARG A 85 -5.64 7.78 -0.25
C ARG A 85 -6.39 6.71 -1.04
N ARG A 86 -6.83 7.00 -2.28
CA ARG A 86 -7.47 6.01 -3.17
C ARG A 86 -6.57 4.79 -3.37
N SER A 87 -5.24 4.99 -3.42
CA SER A 87 -4.25 3.92 -3.50
C SER A 87 -4.27 2.98 -2.29
N ARG A 88 -4.61 3.49 -1.09
CA ARG A 88 -4.63 2.71 0.15
C ARG A 88 -5.75 1.66 0.19
N ARG A 89 -6.95 1.97 -0.35
CA ARG A 89 -8.05 0.98 -0.45
C ARG A 89 -7.69 -0.20 -1.34
N TRP A 90 -7.09 0.08 -2.49
CA TRP A 90 -6.60 -0.96 -3.40
C TRP A 90 -5.48 -1.79 -2.79
N GLN A 91 -4.66 -1.19 -1.94
CA GLN A 91 -3.63 -1.88 -1.20
C GLN A 91 -4.20 -2.86 -0.16
N VAL A 92 -5.22 -2.46 0.61
CA VAL A 92 -5.91 -3.37 1.56
C VAL A 92 -6.52 -4.57 0.84
N ILE A 93 -7.17 -4.32 -0.31
CA ILE A 93 -7.74 -5.39 -1.14
C ILE A 93 -6.62 -6.33 -1.64
N GLY A 94 -5.51 -5.77 -2.14
CA GLY A 94 -4.37 -6.57 -2.59
C GLY A 94 -3.75 -7.43 -1.48
N VAL A 95 -3.60 -6.88 -0.27
CA VAL A 95 -3.10 -7.62 0.90
C VAL A 95 -4.06 -8.73 1.32
N ALA A 96 -5.37 -8.42 1.41
CA ALA A 96 -6.38 -9.40 1.79
C ALA A 96 -6.42 -10.57 0.80
N THR A 97 -6.36 -10.29 -0.50
CA THR A 97 -6.26 -11.32 -1.55
C THR A 97 -4.99 -12.16 -1.41
N ALA A 98 -3.83 -11.54 -1.14
CA ALA A 98 -2.57 -12.27 -0.94
C ALA A 98 -2.65 -13.22 0.28
N ILE A 99 -3.15 -12.74 1.41
CA ILE A 99 -3.33 -13.55 2.63
C ILE A 99 -4.28 -14.72 2.36
N THR A 100 -5.39 -14.46 1.65
CA THR A 100 -6.38 -15.49 1.32
C THR A 100 -5.78 -16.56 0.39
N ALA A 101 -5.03 -16.15 -0.63
CA ALA A 101 -4.35 -17.07 -1.54
C ALA A 101 -3.32 -17.96 -0.80
N VAL A 102 -2.54 -17.38 0.12
CA VAL A 102 -1.58 -18.12 0.94
C VAL A 102 -2.31 -19.09 1.87
N ALA A 103 -3.39 -18.66 2.53
CA ALA A 103 -4.18 -19.53 3.41
C ALA A 103 -4.77 -20.74 2.66
N ILE A 104 -5.27 -20.52 1.43
CA ILE A 104 -5.76 -21.60 0.56
C ILE A 104 -4.61 -22.55 0.18
N ALA A 105 -3.44 -22.02 -0.17
CA ALA A 105 -2.28 -22.84 -0.53
C ALA A 105 -1.79 -23.70 0.64
N VAL A 106 -1.73 -23.14 1.86
CA VAL A 106 -1.34 -23.87 3.08
C VAL A 106 -2.38 -24.92 3.44
N ALA A 107 -3.67 -24.59 3.40
CA ALA A 107 -4.74 -25.55 3.67
C ALA A 107 -4.73 -26.71 2.65
N GLY A 108 -4.48 -26.42 1.38
CA GLY A 108 -4.35 -27.47 0.36
C GLY A 108 -3.08 -28.34 0.53
N HIS A 109 -1.98 -27.77 1.03
CA HIS A 109 -0.79 -28.55 1.38
C HIS A 109 -1.07 -29.49 2.57
N GLU A 110 -1.63 -28.97 3.67
CA GLU A 110 -1.86 -29.72 4.92
C GLU A 110 -2.98 -30.76 4.81
N PHE A 111 -4.11 -30.42 4.18
CA PHE A 111 -5.30 -31.29 4.15
C PHE A 111 -5.45 -32.10 2.86
N LEU A 112 -4.93 -31.61 1.73
CA LEU A 112 -5.10 -32.24 0.42
C LEU A 112 -3.80 -32.84 -0.14
N GLY A 113 -2.69 -32.75 0.60
CA GLY A 113 -1.40 -33.32 0.23
C GLY A 113 -0.79 -32.68 -1.01
N TRP A 114 -1.06 -31.40 -1.28
CA TRP A 114 -0.52 -30.71 -2.43
C TRP A 114 1.01 -30.54 -2.29
N THR A 115 1.79 -31.24 -3.12
CA THR A 115 3.26 -31.12 -3.14
C THR A 115 3.74 -30.35 -4.37
N LEU A 116 4.68 -29.42 -4.18
CA LEU A 116 5.42 -28.76 -5.27
C LEU A 116 6.25 -29.81 -6.04
N VAL A 117 5.81 -30.18 -7.23
CA VAL A 117 6.61 -31.01 -8.15
C VAL A 117 7.80 -30.16 -8.59
N ARG A 118 9.00 -30.49 -8.10
CA ARG A 118 10.26 -30.05 -8.72
C ARG A 118 10.32 -30.70 -10.09
N GLY A 119 10.22 -29.90 -11.15
CA GLY A 119 10.40 -30.38 -12.52
C GLY A 119 11.76 -31.07 -12.69
N PRO A 120 11.89 -32.01 -13.65
CA PRO A 120 13.16 -32.66 -13.93
C PRO A 120 14.20 -31.58 -14.24
N ARG A 121 15.31 -31.58 -13.50
CA ARG A 121 16.47 -30.74 -13.82
C ARG A 121 16.97 -31.17 -15.21
N PRO A 122 17.24 -30.22 -16.13
CA PRO A 122 17.98 -30.53 -17.34
C PRO A 122 19.42 -30.97 -17.01
#